data_AF-A0AAI9ENF9-F1
#
_entry.id   AF-A0AAI9ENF9-F1
#
_cell.length_a   1.000
_cell.length_b   1.000
_cell.length_c   1.000
_cell.angle_alpha   90.00
_cell.angle_beta   90.00
_cell.angle_gamma   90.00
#
_symmetry.space_group_name_H-M   'P 1'
#
loop_
_entity.id
_entity.type
_entity.pdbx_description
1 polymer ?
#
loop_
_entity_poly.entity_id
_entity_poly.type
_entity_poly.pdbx_seq_one_letter_code
_entity_poly.pdbx_strand_id
1 'polypeptide(L)' 'MEWKLMTGTENDFSLAPQWAKRLINSDGRILWWDGMRKFKPIDGNEFILSDRFEDNYRLIAERRLVPKV' A
#
# COMPACT_ATOMS: atom_id res chain seq x y z
N MET A 1 -6.42 10.47 16.21
CA MET A 1 -5.55 10.21 15.05
C MET A 1 -6.40 10.34 13.82
N GLU A 2 -6.17 11.35 13.00
CA GLU A 2 -6.86 11.51 11.73
C GLU A 2 -5.87 11.30 10.58
N TRP A 3 -6.30 10.52 9.61
CA TRP A 3 -5.50 10.01 8.51
C TRP A 3 -5.65 10.94 7.31
N LYS A 4 -4.58 11.17 6.54
CA LYS A 4 -4.71 11.94 5.30
C LYS A 4 -3.90 11.33 4.17
N LEU A 5 -4.60 11.11 3.06
CA LEU A 5 -4.12 10.51 1.83
C LEU A 5 -3.36 11.53 0.97
N MET A 6 -2.28 11.09 0.30
CA MET A 6 -1.48 11.96 -0.58
C MET A 6 -1.97 11.93 -2.05
N THR A 7 -2.53 10.80 -2.52
CA THR A 7 -3.21 10.61 -3.84
C THR A 7 -4.25 9.49 -3.71
N GLY A 8 -5.41 9.58 -4.39
CA GLY A 8 -6.51 8.58 -4.32
C GLY A 8 -7.73 9.02 -3.49
N THR A 9 -8.52 8.08 -2.96
CA THR A 9 -9.60 8.30 -1.96
C THR A 9 -9.34 7.55 -0.66
N GLU A 10 -9.87 8.02 0.49
CA GLU A 10 -9.75 7.26 1.77
C GLU A 10 -10.31 5.83 1.65
N ASN A 11 -11.30 5.65 0.79
CA ASN A 11 -11.89 4.37 0.47
C ASN A 11 -10.89 3.38 -0.12
N ASP A 12 -9.81 3.86 -0.75
CA ASP A 12 -8.77 2.99 -1.29
C ASP A 12 -8.24 2.09 -0.16
N PHE A 13 -7.95 2.66 1.01
CA PHE A 13 -7.41 1.90 2.15
C PHE A 13 -8.48 1.33 3.11
N SER A 14 -9.77 1.40 2.77
CA SER A 14 -10.85 0.98 3.68
C SER A 14 -10.79 -0.50 4.07
N LEU A 15 -10.32 -1.35 3.16
CA LEU A 15 -10.11 -2.79 3.38
C LEU A 15 -8.63 -3.18 3.48
N ALA A 16 -7.74 -2.18 3.51
CA ALA A 16 -6.32 -2.41 3.57
C ALA A 16 -5.90 -2.84 4.99
N PRO A 17 -4.92 -3.75 5.11
CA PRO A 17 -4.31 -4.05 6.39
C PRO A 17 -3.75 -2.79 7.07
N GLN A 18 -3.77 -2.73 8.41
CA GLN A 18 -3.26 -1.56 9.14
C GLN A 18 -1.79 -1.25 8.84
N TRP A 19 -0.99 -2.27 8.53
CA TRP A 19 0.42 -2.13 8.18
C TRP A 19 0.65 -1.57 6.76
N ALA A 20 -0.38 -1.59 5.90
CA ALA A 20 -0.24 -1.16 4.51
C ALA A 20 -0.01 0.36 4.46
N LYS A 21 1.08 0.75 3.80
CA LYS A 21 1.45 2.15 3.60
C LYS A 21 1.18 2.63 2.18
N ARG A 22 1.11 1.72 1.20
CA ARG A 22 0.95 2.05 -0.22
C ARG A 22 -0.07 1.14 -0.89
N LEU A 23 -0.84 1.72 -1.81
CA LEU A 23 -1.53 1.01 -2.87
C LEU A 23 -0.69 1.14 -4.14
N ILE A 24 -0.31 0.03 -4.73
CA ILE A 24 0.47 0.01 -5.97
C ILE A 24 -0.20 -0.87 -7.02
N ASN A 25 0.08 -0.59 -8.29
CA ASN A 25 -0.11 -1.53 -9.38
C ASN A 25 1.26 -2.06 -9.80
N SER A 26 1.46 -3.38 -9.71
CA SER A 26 2.65 -4.07 -10.20
C SER A 26 2.18 -5.16 -11.16
N ASP A 27 2.66 -5.09 -12.40
CA ASP A 27 2.31 -6.03 -13.48
C ASP A 27 0.80 -6.27 -13.65
N GLY A 28 0.01 -5.20 -13.57
CA GLY A 28 -1.45 -5.25 -13.71
C GLY A 28 -2.18 -5.71 -12.45
N ARG A 29 -1.46 -6.05 -11.37
CA ARG A 29 -2.03 -6.48 -10.08
C ARG A 29 -2.03 -5.35 -9.08
N ILE A 30 -3.17 -5.15 -8.43
CA ILE A 30 -3.32 -4.15 -7.37
C ILE A 30 -2.94 -4.77 -6.02
N LEU A 31 -1.96 -4.16 -5.35
CA LEU A 31 -1.36 -4.69 -4.12
C LEU A 31 -1.31 -3.63 -3.03
N TRP A 32 -1.58 -4.06 -1.80
CA TRP A 32 -1.22 -3.36 -0.57
C TRP A 32 0.23 -3.65 -0.23
N TRP A 33 1.03 -2.61 0.01
CA TRP A 33 2.45 -2.72 0.31
C TRP A 33 2.82 -1.94 1.57
N ASP A 34 3.70 -2.51 2.40
CA ASP A 34 4.26 -1.85 3.59
C ASP A 34 5.35 -0.80 3.26
N GLY A 35 5.70 -0.67 1.97
CA GLY A 35 6.79 0.17 1.48
C GLY A 35 8.18 -0.48 1.59
N MET A 36 8.24 -1.77 1.96
CA MET A 36 9.46 -2.55 2.07
C MET A 36 9.32 -3.89 1.32
N ARG A 37 8.79 -4.92 1.96
CA ARG A 37 8.81 -6.32 1.46
C ARG A 37 7.51 -7.09 1.69
N LYS A 38 6.54 -6.48 2.34
CA LYS A 38 5.29 -7.14 2.75
C LYS A 38 4.16 -6.68 1.84
N PHE A 39 3.52 -7.65 1.18
CA PHE A 39 2.49 -7.42 0.18
C PHE A 39 1.22 -8.18 0.50
N LYS A 40 0.09 -7.65 0.05
CA LYS A 40 -1.19 -8.36 0.05
C LYS A 40 -2.00 -7.94 -1.17
N PRO A 41 -2.35 -8.85 -2.09
CA PRO A 41 -3.33 -8.56 -3.13
C PRO A 41 -4.70 -8.25 -2.51
N ILE A 42 -5.56 -7.52 -3.23
CA ILE A 42 -6.91 -7.18 -2.73
C ILE A 42 -7.68 -8.46 -2.34
N ASP A 43 -7.69 -9.45 -3.24
CA ASP A 43 -8.43 -10.72 -3.07
C ASP A 43 -7.53 -11.91 -2.70
N GLY A 44 -6.35 -11.62 -2.14
CA GLY A 44 -5.31 -12.63 -1.93
C GLY A 44 -4.78 -12.69 -0.51
N ASN A 45 -3.89 -13.66 -0.31
CA ASN A 45 -3.16 -13.81 0.94
C ASN A 45 -1.95 -12.89 0.99
N GLU A 46 -1.59 -12.52 2.22
CA GLU A 46 -0.38 -11.76 2.51
C GLU A 46 0.87 -12.61 2.23
N PHE A 47 1.91 -11.98 1.67
CA PHE A 47 3.21 -12.61 1.49
C PHE A 47 4.35 -11.63 1.78
N ILE A 48 5.50 -12.18 2.14
CA ILE A 48 6.71 -11.44 2.48
C ILE A 48 7.82 -11.93 1.56
N LEU A 49 8.49 -11.00 0.89
CA LEU A 49 9.67 -11.31 0.09
C LEU A 49 10.91 -11.46 0.98
N SER A 50 11.81 -12.37 0.60
CA SER A 50 13.13 -12.51 1.24
C SER A 50 13.96 -11.23 1.07
N ASP A 51 13.84 -10.61 -0.10
CA ASP A 51 14.63 -9.46 -0.54
C ASP A 51 13.76 -8.22 -0.80
N ARG A 52 14.41 -7.09 -1.09
CA ARG A 52 13.69 -5.86 -1.43
C ARG A 52 12.96 -6.02 -2.76
N PHE A 53 11.79 -5.41 -2.81
CA PHE A 53 11.02 -5.30 -4.03
C PHE A 53 11.52 -4.13 -4.86
N GLU A 54 12.11 -4.41 -6.02
CA GLU A 54 12.68 -3.42 -6.94
C GLU A 54 11.93 -3.33 -8.28
N ASP A 55 10.79 -4.01 -8.41
CA ASP A 55 10.00 -4.00 -9.66
C ASP A 55 9.47 -2.61 -10.01
N ASN A 56 9.25 -2.40 -11.31
CA ASN A 56 8.57 -1.22 -11.83
C ASN A 56 7.08 -1.27 -11.44
N TYR A 57 6.74 -0.65 -10.32
CA TYR A 57 5.35 -0.46 -9.91
C TYR A 57 4.87 0.97 -10.19
N ARG A 58 3.57 1.13 -10.40
CA ARG A 58 2.90 2.42 -10.39
C ARG A 58 2.29 2.65 -9.01
N LEU A 59 2.72 3.72 -8.33
CA LEU A 59 2.09 4.16 -7.09
C LEU A 59 0.68 4.70 -7.41
N ILE A 60 -0.33 4.18 -6.73
CA ILE A 60 -1.72 4.65 -6.82
C ILE A 60 -2.00 5.60 -5.66
N ALA A 61 -1.69 5.16 -4.44
CA ALA A 61 -1.96 5.90 -3.23
C ALA A 61 -0.89 5.62 -2.16
N GLU A 62 -0.54 6.64 -1.38
CA GLU A 62 0.33 6.51 -0.21
C GLU A 62 -0.38 7.01 1.06
N ARG A 63 -0.31 6.20 2.11
CA ARG A 63 -0.88 6.44 3.43
C ARG A 63 0.16 7.15 4.29
N ARG A 64 -0.12 8.41 4.65
CA ARG A 64 0.76 9.20 5.50
C ARG A 64 0.58 8.82 6.98
N LEU A 65 1.69 8.67 7.70
CA LEU A 65 1.73 8.29 9.13
C LEU A 65 1.73 9.48 10.10
N VAL A 66 1.64 10.73 9.62
CA VAL A 66 1.88 11.93 10.43
C VAL A 66 0.59 12.74 10.61
N PRO A 67 0.28 13.24 11.82
CA PRO A 67 -0.78 14.23 12.00
C PRO A 67 -0.43 15.52 11.26
N LYS A 68 -1.44 16.25 10.76
CA LYS A 68 -1.22 17.63 10.33
C LYS A 68 -0.79 18.47 11.53
N VAL A 69 0.27 19.25 11.36
CA VAL A 69 0.60 20.40 12.22
C VAL A 69 -0.45 21.49 11.99
#